data_AF-A0AAN8ZZ61-F1
#
_entry.id   AF-A0AAN8ZZ61-F1
#
_cell.length_a   1.000
_cell.length_b   1.000
_cell.length_c   1.000
_cell.angle_alpha   90.00
_cell.angle_beta   90.00
_cell.angle_gamma   90.00
#
_symmetry.space_group_name_H-M   'P 1'
#
loop_
_entity.id
_entity.type
_entity.pdbx_description
1 polymer ?
#
loop_
_entity_poly.entity_id
_entity_poly.type
_entity_poly.pdbx_seq_one_letter_code
_entity_poly.pdbx_strand_id
1 'polypeptide(L)'
;VASDAVYENVDMDELLMQMREAETLEEQGDILHYLVVQFGLGHETGSVIEGQAVTVKDLLKDLYERACHTKHWALVRHTAGMLGKRVEDLAKAVTDLLVRQKQVTVGLPPHHEVTITAPLPASELRVLIHRAYGADESTAMLSQELLVYLAMFIRTEPSLFHEMLRLRVGLIIQVMASELARTIKCAPDVASDHLLNLSPFEMKNLLHHIMSGKEFNIGSEQEKGKATMGSVEGVERGSHIKADKCLIPISQLLQHSGDQGDILALPSGEKKSTIGSFLGGGSVEGEMRDMESDRHGQWLRRRRLDGALNRVPRNFYPRIWKILEKCKGINIEGKVIPQTLTQEMTAGELKFALEVETVLNTIPQPEYRQLVVEALMVLSLVREYHTADYMGDIVSAQDIVHLANNIFLQDQKQQDGDATTCCARDKREPGIGGGLACGGTAYICLHFYDSAPSGSFGTMSYMIRAVAITLNCFPQDGEMDCTVS
;
A
#
# COMPACT_ATOMS: atom_id res chain seq x y z
N VAL A 1 -8.51 -6.10 -23.17
CA VAL A 1 -8.27 -5.35 -24.43
C VAL A 1 -7.23 -6.01 -25.34
N ALA A 2 -6.09 -6.53 -24.88
CA ALA A 2 -5.15 -7.22 -25.78
C ALA A 2 -5.42 -8.72 -26.03
N SER A 3 -6.23 -9.40 -25.20
CA SER A 3 -6.53 -10.83 -25.31
C SER A 3 -7.85 -11.15 -26.02
N ASP A 4 -8.81 -10.21 -26.04
CA ASP A 4 -10.13 -10.43 -26.66
C ASP A 4 -10.01 -10.69 -28.18
N ALA A 5 -8.99 -10.10 -28.82
CA ALA A 5 -8.70 -10.25 -30.25
C ALA A 5 -8.29 -11.68 -30.66
N VAL A 6 -7.86 -12.55 -29.74
CA VAL A 6 -7.45 -13.93 -30.05
C VAL A 6 -8.66 -14.82 -30.35
N TYR A 7 -9.82 -14.50 -29.74
CA TYR A 7 -11.05 -15.29 -29.84
C TYR A 7 -12.16 -14.56 -30.61
N GLU A 8 -11.90 -13.32 -31.05
CA GLU A 8 -12.80 -12.56 -31.91
C GLU A 8 -13.06 -13.31 -33.23
N ASN A 9 -14.33 -13.64 -33.49
CA ASN A 9 -14.85 -14.40 -34.65
C ASN A 9 -14.70 -15.93 -34.60
N VAL A 10 -14.33 -16.53 -33.46
CA VAL A 10 -14.35 -17.99 -33.27
C VAL A 10 -15.75 -18.46 -32.85
N ASP A 11 -16.25 -19.55 -33.43
CA ASP A 11 -17.55 -20.12 -33.06
C ASP A 11 -17.50 -20.81 -31.68
N MET A 12 -18.63 -20.89 -30.99
CA MET A 12 -18.73 -21.43 -29.64
C MET A 12 -18.28 -22.91 -29.59
N ASP A 13 -18.64 -23.70 -30.61
CA ASP A 13 -18.22 -25.11 -30.71
C ASP A 13 -16.69 -25.26 -30.85
N GLU A 14 -16.04 -24.33 -31.56
CA GLU A 14 -14.59 -24.32 -31.73
C GLU A 14 -13.88 -23.89 -30.44
N LEU A 15 -14.43 -22.91 -29.70
CA LEU A 15 -13.95 -22.53 -28.37
C LEU A 15 -14.06 -23.68 -27.37
N LEU A 16 -15.16 -24.44 -27.38
CA LEU A 16 -15.34 -25.60 -26.53
C LEU A 16 -14.36 -26.74 -26.88
N MET A 17 -14.03 -26.90 -28.17
CA MET A 17 -13.01 -27.85 -28.61
C MET A 17 -11.62 -27.42 -28.12
N GLN A 18 -11.25 -26.15 -28.30
CA GLN A 18 -9.99 -25.60 -27.79
C GLN A 18 -9.88 -25.73 -26.26
N MET A 19 -10.98 -25.49 -25.53
CA MET A 19 -11.02 -25.67 -24.07
C MET A 19 -10.76 -27.13 -23.66
N ARG A 20 -11.26 -28.10 -24.43
CA ARG A 20 -11.04 -29.53 -24.16
C ARG A 20 -9.61 -29.96 -24.47
N GLU A 21 -8.99 -29.35 -25.47
CA GLU A 21 -7.61 -29.63 -25.90
C GLU A 21 -6.55 -28.85 -25.10
N ALA A 22 -6.95 -27.80 -24.39
CA ALA A 22 -6.06 -26.97 -23.58
C ALA A 22 -5.24 -27.80 -22.57
N GLU A 23 -3.92 -27.56 -22.57
CA GLU A 23 -2.96 -28.31 -21.76
C GLU A 23 -2.90 -27.77 -20.32
N THR A 24 -3.27 -26.49 -20.14
CA THR A 24 -3.16 -25.78 -18.87
C THR A 24 -4.53 -25.29 -18.37
N LEU A 25 -4.65 -25.08 -17.04
CA LEU A 25 -5.89 -24.54 -16.46
C LEU A 25 -6.06 -23.05 -16.78
N GLU A 26 -4.95 -22.35 -17.01
CA GLU A 26 -4.88 -20.95 -17.39
C GLU A 26 -5.52 -20.73 -18.76
N GLU A 27 -5.16 -21.55 -19.77
CA GLU A 27 -5.79 -21.52 -21.10
C GLU A 27 -7.29 -21.81 -21.03
N GLN A 28 -7.70 -22.82 -20.23
CA GLN A 28 -9.12 -23.10 -20.00
C GLN A 28 -9.82 -21.90 -19.34
N GLY A 29 -9.12 -21.20 -18.45
CA GLY A 29 -9.59 -19.98 -17.79
C GLY A 29 -9.81 -18.83 -18.76
N ASP A 30 -8.87 -18.57 -19.66
CA ASP A 30 -8.96 -17.50 -20.66
C ASP A 30 -10.13 -17.74 -21.64
N ILE A 31 -10.31 -18.98 -22.12
CA ILE A 31 -11.42 -19.34 -22.99
C ILE A 31 -12.76 -19.18 -22.26
N LEU A 32 -12.86 -19.67 -21.03
CA LEU A 32 -14.08 -19.53 -20.24
C LEU A 32 -14.38 -18.08 -19.86
N HIS A 33 -13.36 -17.26 -19.61
CA HIS A 33 -13.53 -15.82 -19.41
C HIS A 33 -14.20 -15.19 -20.65
N TYR A 34 -13.66 -15.46 -21.84
CA TYR A 34 -14.23 -14.95 -23.08
C TYR A 34 -15.69 -15.41 -23.26
N LEU A 35 -15.98 -16.70 -23.00
CA LEU A 35 -17.33 -17.23 -23.07
C LEU A 35 -18.30 -16.52 -22.09
N VAL A 36 -17.85 -16.22 -20.88
CA VAL A 36 -18.64 -15.48 -19.88
C VAL A 36 -18.94 -14.06 -20.34
N VAL A 37 -17.94 -13.35 -20.86
CA VAL A 37 -18.09 -11.95 -21.32
C VAL A 37 -19.02 -11.88 -22.53
N GLN A 38 -18.87 -12.80 -23.48
CA GLN A 38 -19.58 -12.74 -24.76
C GLN A 38 -20.99 -13.33 -24.71
N PHE A 39 -21.18 -14.47 -24.04
CA PHE A 39 -22.45 -15.22 -24.05
C PHE A 39 -23.17 -15.17 -22.70
N GLY A 40 -22.46 -14.86 -21.61
CA GLY A 40 -23.01 -14.84 -20.26
C GLY A 40 -23.05 -16.22 -19.60
N LEU A 41 -23.12 -16.21 -18.27
CA LEU A 41 -23.09 -17.43 -17.44
C LEU A 41 -24.24 -18.41 -17.72
N GLY A 42 -25.42 -17.90 -18.12
CA GLY A 42 -26.62 -18.71 -18.34
C GLY A 42 -26.69 -19.38 -19.71
N HIS A 43 -25.72 -19.15 -20.59
CA HIS A 43 -25.73 -19.72 -21.94
C HIS A 43 -25.49 -21.23 -21.91
N GLU A 44 -26.26 -21.98 -22.68
CA GLU A 44 -26.13 -23.43 -22.82
C GLU A 44 -25.02 -23.77 -23.83
N THR A 45 -24.17 -24.74 -23.51
CA THR A 45 -22.98 -25.10 -24.31
C THR A 45 -23.29 -26.17 -25.36
N GLY A 46 -24.56 -26.51 -25.56
CA GLY A 46 -25.00 -27.62 -26.43
C GLY A 46 -24.68 -29.03 -25.90
N SER A 47 -23.91 -29.15 -24.81
CA SER A 47 -23.60 -30.42 -24.15
C SER A 47 -24.67 -30.78 -23.11
N VAL A 48 -24.92 -32.09 -22.95
CA VAL A 48 -25.89 -32.60 -21.97
C VAL A 48 -25.20 -33.65 -21.09
N ILE A 49 -25.25 -33.45 -19.77
CA ILE A 49 -24.73 -34.39 -18.77
C ILE A 49 -25.91 -34.80 -17.88
N GLU A 50 -26.12 -36.11 -17.72
CA GLU A 50 -27.22 -36.68 -16.91
C GLU A 50 -28.63 -36.15 -17.28
N GLY A 51 -28.83 -35.76 -18.54
CA GLY A 51 -30.11 -35.21 -19.02
C GLY A 51 -30.32 -33.72 -18.73
N GLN A 52 -29.33 -33.03 -18.16
CA GLN A 52 -29.35 -31.58 -17.98
C GLN A 52 -28.40 -30.88 -18.97
N ALA A 53 -28.86 -29.76 -19.55
CA ALA A 53 -28.03 -28.93 -20.40
C ALA A 53 -26.90 -28.30 -19.56
N VAL A 54 -25.68 -28.43 -20.03
CA VAL A 54 -24.51 -27.84 -19.39
C VAL A 54 -24.45 -26.36 -19.76
N THR A 55 -24.31 -25.50 -18.76
CA THR A 55 -24.15 -24.05 -18.99
C THR A 55 -22.69 -23.61 -18.88
N VAL A 56 -22.37 -22.43 -19.41
CA VAL A 56 -21.05 -21.79 -19.20
C VAL A 56 -20.75 -21.67 -17.70
N LYS A 57 -21.77 -21.40 -16.87
CA LYS A 57 -21.65 -21.38 -15.41
C LYS A 57 -21.20 -22.71 -14.83
N ASP A 58 -21.66 -23.84 -15.38
CA ASP A 58 -21.31 -25.17 -14.88
C ASP A 58 -19.88 -25.55 -15.24
N LEU A 59 -19.44 -25.23 -16.47
CA LEU A 59 -18.03 -25.35 -16.86
C LEU A 59 -17.12 -24.49 -15.97
N LEU A 60 -17.56 -23.26 -15.66
CA LEU A 60 -16.79 -22.36 -14.81
C LEU A 60 -16.73 -22.84 -13.35
N LYS A 61 -17.78 -23.49 -12.84
CA LYS A 61 -17.75 -24.14 -11.51
C LYS A 61 -16.76 -25.30 -11.49
N ASP A 62 -16.76 -26.14 -12.51
CA ASP A 62 -15.80 -27.24 -12.62
C ASP A 62 -14.36 -26.72 -12.63
N LEU A 63 -14.08 -25.69 -13.43
CA LEU A 63 -12.77 -25.05 -13.46
C LEU A 63 -12.40 -24.46 -12.09
N TYR A 64 -13.32 -23.76 -11.43
CA TYR A 64 -13.11 -23.23 -10.08
C TYR A 64 -12.74 -24.34 -9.08
N GLU A 65 -13.47 -25.46 -9.09
CA GLU A 65 -13.21 -26.58 -8.18
C GLU A 65 -11.84 -27.21 -8.49
N ARG A 66 -11.51 -27.46 -9.76
CA ARG A 66 -10.19 -27.98 -10.17
C ARG A 66 -9.06 -27.04 -9.77
N ALA A 67 -9.21 -25.73 -10.00
CA ALA A 67 -8.25 -24.71 -9.59
C ALA A 67 -8.03 -24.67 -8.07
N CYS A 68 -9.08 -24.91 -7.27
CA CYS A 68 -8.94 -25.06 -5.82
C CYS A 68 -8.11 -26.29 -5.45
N HIS A 69 -8.33 -27.44 -6.09
CA HIS A 69 -7.58 -28.68 -5.81
C HIS A 69 -6.11 -28.57 -6.20
N THR A 70 -5.81 -27.92 -7.33
CA THR A 70 -4.43 -27.70 -7.80
C THR A 70 -3.76 -26.49 -7.14
N LYS A 71 -4.51 -25.71 -6.33
CA LYS A 71 -4.04 -24.49 -5.63
C LYS A 71 -3.56 -23.38 -6.57
N HIS A 72 -4.17 -23.23 -7.74
CA HIS A 72 -3.92 -22.09 -8.64
C HIS A 72 -4.73 -20.87 -8.17
N TRP A 73 -4.21 -20.14 -7.19
CA TRP A 73 -4.97 -19.11 -6.46
C TRP A 73 -5.43 -17.94 -7.33
N ALA A 74 -4.63 -17.53 -8.31
CA ALA A 74 -5.03 -16.48 -9.25
C ALA A 74 -6.30 -16.89 -10.01
N LEU A 75 -6.33 -18.13 -10.51
CA LEU A 75 -7.48 -18.68 -11.22
C LEU A 75 -8.68 -18.89 -10.29
N VAL A 76 -8.46 -19.33 -9.04
CA VAL A 76 -9.52 -19.44 -8.03
C VAL A 76 -10.18 -18.08 -7.79
N ARG A 77 -9.42 -17.01 -7.61
CA ARG A 77 -9.95 -15.65 -7.40
C ARG A 77 -10.71 -15.16 -8.61
N HIS A 78 -10.15 -15.37 -9.79
CA HIS A 78 -10.74 -14.95 -11.06
C HIS A 78 -12.08 -15.63 -11.32
N THR A 79 -12.10 -16.97 -11.27
CA THR A 79 -13.31 -17.77 -11.49
C THR A 79 -14.35 -17.55 -10.38
N ALA A 80 -13.94 -17.35 -9.13
CA ALA A 80 -14.83 -16.99 -8.03
C ALA A 80 -15.50 -15.63 -8.23
N GLY A 81 -14.74 -14.64 -8.72
CA GLY A 81 -15.24 -13.31 -9.05
C GLY A 81 -16.34 -13.39 -10.12
N MET A 82 -16.04 -14.05 -11.25
CA MET A 82 -16.99 -14.26 -12.35
C MET A 82 -18.23 -15.07 -11.95
N LEU A 83 -18.08 -16.16 -11.17
CA LEU A 83 -19.21 -16.94 -10.63
C LEU A 83 -20.07 -16.17 -9.65
N GLY A 84 -19.57 -15.02 -9.23
CA GLY A 84 -20.21 -14.16 -8.28
C GLY A 84 -20.24 -14.70 -6.85
N LYS A 85 -19.20 -15.44 -6.47
CA LYS A 85 -19.02 -15.92 -5.11
C LYS A 85 -18.77 -14.76 -4.14
N ARG A 86 -18.92 -15.05 -2.86
CA ARG A 86 -18.74 -14.10 -1.77
C ARG A 86 -17.84 -14.75 -0.74
N VAL A 87 -16.96 -13.96 -0.15
CA VAL A 87 -16.21 -14.42 1.01
C VAL A 87 -17.16 -14.49 2.20
N GLU A 88 -17.07 -15.58 2.96
CA GLU A 88 -17.86 -15.78 4.18
C GLU A 88 -17.61 -14.66 5.19
N ASP A 89 -18.61 -14.34 6.00
CA ASP A 89 -18.54 -13.28 7.02
C ASP A 89 -18.18 -11.87 6.53
N LEU A 90 -18.16 -11.58 5.21
CA LEU A 90 -17.80 -10.26 4.69
C LEU A 90 -18.59 -9.10 5.34
N ALA A 91 -19.91 -9.24 5.47
CA ALA A 91 -20.75 -8.20 6.08
C ALA A 91 -20.42 -7.97 7.55
N LYS A 92 -20.13 -9.05 8.28
CA LYS A 92 -19.70 -9.00 9.68
C LYS A 92 -18.32 -8.35 9.79
N ALA A 93 -17.38 -8.71 8.92
CA ALA A 93 -16.04 -8.14 8.86
C ALA A 93 -16.07 -6.62 8.64
N VAL A 94 -16.84 -6.14 7.67
CA VAL A 94 -17.02 -4.70 7.43
C VAL A 94 -17.67 -4.03 8.64
N THR A 95 -18.69 -4.64 9.23
CA THR A 95 -19.32 -4.13 10.46
C THR A 95 -18.30 -3.99 11.60
N ASP A 96 -17.45 -5.00 11.81
CA ASP A 96 -16.41 -5.02 12.84
C ASP A 96 -15.41 -3.85 12.70
N LEU A 97 -15.10 -3.45 11.47
CA LEU A 97 -14.24 -2.29 11.20
C LEU A 97 -14.97 -0.98 11.51
N LEU A 98 -16.21 -0.83 11.04
CA LEU A 98 -17.00 0.40 11.20
C LEU A 98 -17.32 0.70 12.67
N VAL A 99 -17.72 -0.29 13.46
CA VAL A 99 -18.06 -0.09 14.89
C VAL A 99 -16.85 0.35 15.72
N ARG A 100 -15.62 0.06 15.25
CA ARG A 100 -14.36 0.51 15.84
C ARG A 100 -13.91 1.88 15.31
N GLN A 101 -14.85 2.67 14.80
CA GLN A 101 -14.65 4.03 14.30
C GLN A 101 -13.65 4.09 13.13
N LYS A 102 -13.59 3.04 12.31
CA LYS A 102 -12.83 3.06 11.05
C LYS A 102 -13.76 3.36 9.89
N GLN A 103 -13.30 4.18 8.95
CA GLN A 103 -13.91 4.28 7.63
C GLN A 103 -13.27 3.26 6.70
N VAL A 104 -14.06 2.61 5.86
CA VAL A 104 -13.55 1.61 4.90
C VAL A 104 -13.83 2.11 3.49
N THR A 105 -12.87 1.97 2.59
CA THR A 105 -13.00 2.31 1.17
C THR A 105 -12.52 1.16 0.30
N VAL A 106 -13.19 0.97 -0.83
CA VAL A 106 -12.87 -0.04 -1.85
C VAL A 106 -12.78 0.62 -3.22
N GLY A 107 -12.06 0.00 -4.16
CA GLY A 107 -11.68 0.63 -5.42
C GLY A 107 -10.40 1.45 -5.29
N LEU A 108 -9.98 2.08 -6.39
CA LEU A 108 -8.79 2.92 -6.44
C LEU A 108 -9.15 4.40 -6.61
N PRO A 109 -8.44 5.32 -5.94
CA PRO A 109 -8.56 6.74 -6.24
C PRO A 109 -7.88 7.09 -7.57
N PRO A 110 -8.26 8.19 -8.24
CA PRO A 110 -9.33 9.12 -7.87
C PRO A 110 -10.71 8.76 -8.47
N HIS A 111 -10.74 7.90 -9.49
CA HIS A 111 -11.96 7.48 -10.16
C HIS A 111 -12.24 6.03 -9.74
N HIS A 112 -13.39 5.81 -9.08
CA HIS A 112 -13.91 4.52 -8.57
C HIS A 112 -13.64 4.15 -7.10
N GLU A 113 -12.99 5.00 -6.30
CA GLU A 113 -12.96 4.79 -4.85
C GLU A 113 -14.32 5.08 -4.21
N VAL A 114 -14.86 4.12 -3.46
CA VAL A 114 -16.15 4.22 -2.78
C VAL A 114 -15.97 4.03 -1.28
N THR A 115 -16.48 5.00 -0.50
CA THR A 115 -16.50 4.92 0.97
C THR A 115 -17.73 4.15 1.45
N ILE A 116 -17.50 3.15 2.29
CA ILE A 116 -18.54 2.42 3.03
C ILE A 116 -18.73 3.14 4.36
N THR A 117 -19.84 3.86 4.50
CA THR A 117 -20.14 4.71 5.66
C THR A 117 -21.01 4.04 6.72
N ALA A 118 -21.65 2.91 6.38
CA ALA A 118 -22.53 2.18 7.27
C ALA A 118 -22.44 0.67 7.00
N PRO A 119 -22.80 -0.18 7.99
CA PRO A 119 -22.92 -1.62 7.76
C PRO A 119 -23.92 -1.92 6.65
N LEU A 120 -23.50 -2.72 5.68
CA LEU A 120 -24.33 -3.11 4.54
C LEU A 120 -24.53 -4.63 4.53
N PRO A 121 -25.67 -5.13 4.03
CA PRO A 121 -25.86 -6.55 3.76
C PRO A 121 -24.80 -7.09 2.79
N ALA A 122 -24.49 -8.38 2.89
CA ALA A 122 -23.51 -9.01 2.01
C ALA A 122 -23.86 -8.81 0.53
N SER A 123 -25.17 -8.89 0.18
CA SER A 123 -25.75 -8.60 -1.16
C SER A 123 -25.22 -7.31 -1.75
N GLU A 124 -25.39 -6.23 -1.01
CA GLU A 124 -25.07 -4.87 -1.41
C GLU A 124 -23.56 -4.63 -1.41
N LEU A 125 -22.83 -5.14 -0.42
CA LEU A 125 -21.36 -5.03 -0.37
C LEU A 125 -20.70 -5.59 -1.62
N ARG A 126 -21.17 -6.76 -2.08
CA ARG A 126 -20.65 -7.38 -3.31
C ARG A 126 -20.86 -6.47 -4.52
N VAL A 127 -22.08 -5.96 -4.70
CA VAL A 127 -22.41 -5.10 -5.84
C VAL A 127 -21.58 -3.82 -5.79
N LEU A 128 -21.39 -3.26 -4.59
CA LEU A 128 -20.57 -2.08 -4.37
C LEU A 128 -19.10 -2.34 -4.74
N ILE A 129 -18.52 -3.45 -4.27
CA ILE A 129 -17.13 -3.82 -4.56
C ILE A 129 -16.94 -4.09 -6.06
N HIS A 130 -17.81 -4.89 -6.67
CA HIS A 130 -17.74 -5.20 -8.09
C HIS A 130 -17.85 -3.92 -8.94
N ARG A 131 -18.78 -3.00 -8.61
CA ARG A 131 -18.88 -1.70 -9.28
C ARG A 131 -17.63 -0.83 -9.11
N ALA A 132 -16.96 -0.91 -7.96
CA ALA A 132 -15.75 -0.12 -7.68
C ALA A 132 -14.52 -0.60 -8.48
N TYR A 133 -14.47 -1.87 -8.87
CA TYR A 133 -13.37 -2.43 -9.68
C TYR A 133 -13.75 -2.69 -11.15
N GLY A 134 -15.04 -2.61 -11.49
CA GLY A 134 -15.52 -2.75 -12.87
C GLY A 134 -15.29 -4.16 -13.41
N ALA A 135 -14.49 -4.27 -14.47
CA ALA A 135 -14.17 -5.54 -15.11
C ALA A 135 -13.14 -6.40 -14.36
N ASP A 136 -12.45 -5.84 -13.35
CA ASP A 136 -11.45 -6.58 -12.58
C ASP A 136 -12.07 -7.39 -11.44
N GLU A 137 -12.60 -8.55 -11.82
CA GLU A 137 -13.22 -9.50 -10.90
C GLU A 137 -12.22 -10.13 -9.91
N SER A 138 -10.95 -10.25 -10.30
CA SER A 138 -9.91 -10.84 -9.48
C SER A 138 -9.56 -9.93 -8.31
N THR A 139 -9.35 -8.64 -8.56
CA THR A 139 -9.07 -7.63 -7.53
C THR A 139 -10.31 -7.36 -6.67
N ALA A 140 -11.51 -7.46 -7.23
CA ALA A 140 -12.75 -7.42 -6.48
C ALA A 140 -12.87 -8.59 -5.48
N MET A 141 -12.46 -9.80 -5.87
CA MET A 141 -12.39 -10.95 -4.94
C MET A 141 -11.31 -10.75 -3.88
N LEU A 142 -10.11 -10.35 -4.29
CA LEU A 142 -9.01 -10.05 -3.35
C LEU A 142 -9.41 -8.99 -2.32
N SER A 143 -10.13 -7.94 -2.74
CA SER A 143 -10.61 -6.90 -1.83
C SER A 143 -11.56 -7.45 -0.76
N GLN A 144 -12.41 -8.42 -1.11
CA GLN A 144 -13.26 -9.10 -0.13
C GLN A 144 -12.43 -9.92 0.87
N GLU A 145 -11.40 -10.64 0.41
CA GLU A 145 -10.50 -11.40 1.28
C GLU A 145 -9.77 -10.46 2.27
N LEU A 146 -9.19 -9.37 1.78
CA LEU A 146 -8.45 -8.42 2.60
C LEU A 146 -9.33 -7.74 3.65
N LEU A 147 -10.60 -7.43 3.33
CA LEU A 147 -11.55 -6.89 4.31
C LEU A 147 -11.76 -7.85 5.49
N VAL A 148 -11.85 -9.15 5.22
CA VAL A 148 -11.99 -10.18 6.26
C VAL A 148 -10.72 -10.28 7.10
N TYR A 149 -9.53 -10.22 6.47
CA TYR A 149 -8.27 -10.24 7.21
C TYR A 149 -8.05 -8.99 8.06
N LEU A 150 -8.37 -7.79 7.54
CA LEU A 150 -8.33 -6.54 8.29
C LEU A 150 -9.27 -6.59 9.50
N ALA A 151 -10.48 -7.13 9.33
CA ALA A 151 -11.44 -7.31 10.41
C ALA A 151 -10.99 -8.36 11.44
N MET A 152 -10.24 -9.38 11.03
CA MET A 152 -9.59 -10.29 11.96
C MET A 152 -8.50 -9.56 12.74
N PHE A 153 -7.61 -8.82 12.08
CA PHE A 153 -6.52 -8.10 12.74
C PHE A 153 -7.00 -7.02 13.70
N ILE A 154 -8.04 -6.25 13.37
CA ILE A 154 -8.53 -5.21 14.28
C ILE A 154 -9.13 -5.81 15.57
N ARG A 155 -9.57 -7.08 15.53
CA ARG A 155 -10.07 -7.81 16.70
C ARG A 155 -8.95 -8.42 17.53
N THR A 156 -7.92 -8.99 16.88
CA THR A 156 -6.84 -9.72 17.56
C THR A 156 -5.69 -8.80 17.97
N GLU A 157 -5.34 -7.83 17.13
CA GLU A 157 -4.25 -6.88 17.31
C GLU A 157 -4.70 -5.45 16.95
N PRO A 158 -5.57 -4.82 17.78
CA PRO A 158 -6.08 -3.47 17.52
C PRO A 158 -4.96 -2.42 17.38
N SER A 159 -3.78 -2.73 17.93
CA SER A 159 -2.63 -1.84 17.92
C SER A 159 -2.10 -1.52 16.53
N LEU A 160 -2.31 -2.40 15.55
CA LEU A 160 -1.93 -2.20 14.14
C LEU A 160 -2.67 -1.03 13.48
N PHE A 161 -3.78 -0.60 14.07
CA PHE A 161 -4.70 0.39 13.52
C PHE A 161 -4.69 1.71 14.33
N HIS A 162 -3.69 1.95 15.17
CA HIS A 162 -3.57 3.22 15.91
C HIS A 162 -3.55 4.41 14.95
N GLU A 163 -4.37 5.42 15.24
CA GLU A 163 -4.48 6.69 14.50
C GLU A 163 -4.72 6.58 12.98
N MET A 164 -5.03 5.38 12.47
CA MET A 164 -5.49 5.17 11.11
C MET A 164 -7.01 5.27 11.10
N LEU A 165 -7.61 6.36 10.60
CA LEU A 165 -9.07 6.51 10.62
C LEU A 165 -9.71 5.81 9.43
N ARG A 166 -9.09 5.92 8.24
CA ARG A 166 -9.60 5.33 7.00
C ARG A 166 -8.72 4.18 6.51
N LEU A 167 -9.36 3.06 6.19
CA LEU A 167 -8.74 1.89 5.56
C LEU A 167 -9.06 1.89 4.07
N ARG A 168 -8.04 2.20 3.27
CA ARG A 168 -8.12 2.29 1.81
C ARG A 168 -7.65 0.98 1.19
N VAL A 169 -8.58 0.03 1.04
CA VAL A 169 -8.25 -1.34 0.65
C VAL A 169 -7.55 -1.39 -0.72
N GLY A 170 -7.97 -0.57 -1.68
CA GLY A 170 -7.31 -0.49 -2.98
C GLY A 170 -5.85 0.01 -2.87
N LEU A 171 -5.57 1.04 -2.06
CA LEU A 171 -4.20 1.50 -1.82
C LEU A 171 -3.37 0.48 -1.05
N ILE A 172 -3.99 -0.25 -0.11
CA ILE A 172 -3.34 -1.37 0.59
C ILE A 172 -2.90 -2.45 -0.42
N ILE A 173 -3.75 -2.80 -1.39
CA ILE A 173 -3.40 -3.75 -2.48
C ILE A 173 -2.21 -3.24 -3.28
N GLN A 174 -2.21 -1.96 -3.68
CA GLN A 174 -1.09 -1.37 -4.43
C GLN A 174 0.22 -1.40 -3.64
N VAL A 175 0.15 -1.10 -2.35
CA VAL A 175 1.31 -1.19 -1.45
C VAL A 175 1.80 -2.63 -1.33
N MET A 176 0.90 -3.59 -1.17
CA MET A 176 1.25 -5.02 -1.13
C MET A 176 1.93 -5.48 -2.43
N ALA A 177 1.40 -5.09 -3.59
CA ALA A 177 2.01 -5.40 -4.89
C ALA A 177 3.40 -4.78 -5.03
N SER A 178 3.55 -3.51 -4.65
CA SER A 178 4.83 -2.80 -4.71
C SER A 178 5.89 -3.42 -3.79
N GLU A 179 5.48 -3.85 -2.59
CA GLU A 179 6.38 -4.53 -1.67
C GLU A 179 6.76 -5.94 -2.13
N LEU A 180 5.83 -6.64 -2.77
CA LEU A 180 6.12 -7.93 -3.39
C LEU A 180 7.10 -7.78 -4.56
N ALA A 181 6.89 -6.77 -5.42
CA ALA A 181 7.76 -6.46 -6.55
C ALA A 181 9.21 -6.27 -6.12
N ARG A 182 9.40 -5.44 -5.08
CA ARG A 182 10.72 -5.14 -4.51
C ARG A 182 11.38 -6.38 -3.92
N THR A 183 10.62 -7.20 -3.22
CA THR A 183 11.13 -8.41 -2.59
C THR A 183 11.58 -9.44 -3.62
N ILE A 184 10.75 -9.69 -4.64
CA ILE A 184 11.01 -10.70 -5.67
C ILE A 184 11.91 -10.13 -6.79
N LYS A 185 12.22 -8.82 -6.74
CA LYS A 185 12.98 -8.08 -7.76
C LYS A 185 12.36 -8.24 -9.16
N CYS A 186 11.04 -8.13 -9.24
CA CYS A 186 10.30 -8.15 -10.51
C CYS A 186 9.74 -6.77 -10.84
N ALA A 187 9.36 -6.59 -12.11
CA ALA A 187 8.69 -5.38 -12.56
C ALA A 187 7.29 -5.26 -11.89
N PRO A 188 6.78 -4.03 -11.66
CA PRO A 188 5.53 -3.82 -10.93
C PRO A 188 4.31 -4.52 -11.53
N ASP A 189 4.25 -4.63 -12.87
CA ASP A 189 3.18 -5.30 -13.60
C ASP A 189 3.13 -6.80 -13.30
N VAL A 190 4.29 -7.46 -13.27
CA VAL A 190 4.40 -8.89 -12.94
C VAL A 190 4.10 -9.14 -11.45
N ALA A 191 4.37 -8.17 -10.58
CA ALA A 191 4.14 -8.30 -9.15
C ALA A 191 2.66 -8.44 -8.79
N SER A 192 1.77 -7.80 -9.54
CA SER A 192 0.33 -7.94 -9.32
C SER A 192 -0.17 -9.36 -9.62
N ASP A 193 0.37 -10.01 -10.65
CA ASP A 193 0.01 -11.40 -10.98
C ASP A 193 0.49 -12.36 -9.88
N HIS A 194 1.71 -12.14 -9.39
CA HIS A 194 2.24 -12.87 -8.24
C HIS A 194 1.39 -12.64 -6.98
N LEU A 195 0.92 -11.41 -6.75
CA LEU A 195 0.05 -11.08 -5.62
C LEU A 195 -1.26 -11.86 -5.70
N LEU A 196 -1.91 -11.88 -6.86
CA LEU A 196 -3.13 -12.66 -7.09
C LEU A 196 -2.91 -14.17 -7.00
N ASN A 197 -1.67 -14.65 -7.11
CA ASN A 197 -1.36 -16.07 -6.98
C ASN A 197 -0.89 -16.49 -5.58
N LEU A 198 -0.80 -15.56 -4.62
CA LEU A 198 -0.47 -15.93 -3.23
C LEU A 198 -1.61 -16.75 -2.61
N SER A 199 -1.26 -17.76 -1.82
CA SER A 199 -2.23 -18.50 -1.02
C SER A 199 -2.89 -17.59 0.04
N PRO A 200 -4.06 -17.97 0.59
CA PRO A 200 -4.72 -17.23 1.67
C PRO A 200 -3.81 -16.94 2.87
N PHE A 201 -2.91 -17.88 3.21
CA PHE A 201 -1.97 -17.73 4.31
C PHE A 201 -0.87 -16.70 3.99
N GLU A 202 -0.27 -16.80 2.80
CA GLU A 202 0.76 -15.86 2.33
C GLU A 202 0.19 -14.45 2.18
N MET A 203 -1.02 -14.32 1.62
CA MET A 203 -1.73 -13.05 1.50
C MET A 203 -1.96 -12.39 2.86
N LYS A 204 -2.46 -13.17 3.85
CA LYS A 204 -2.65 -12.72 5.22
C LYS A 204 -1.33 -12.24 5.86
N ASN A 205 -0.25 -13.00 5.67
CA ASN A 205 1.06 -12.66 6.26
C ASN A 205 1.65 -11.39 5.63
N LEU A 206 1.55 -11.26 4.30
CA LEU A 206 1.95 -10.03 3.61
C LEU A 206 1.14 -8.83 4.11
N LEU A 207 -0.19 -8.96 4.24
CA LEU A 207 -1.02 -7.89 4.78
C LEU A 207 -0.62 -7.52 6.20
N HIS A 208 -0.39 -8.50 7.08
CA HIS A 208 0.08 -8.24 8.46
C HIS A 208 1.42 -7.51 8.46
N HIS A 209 2.34 -7.89 7.57
CA HIS A 209 3.63 -7.20 7.42
C HIS A 209 3.44 -5.72 7.05
N ILE A 210 2.62 -5.43 6.03
CA ILE A 210 2.30 -4.04 5.64
C ILE A 210 1.66 -3.27 6.80
N MET A 211 0.72 -3.90 7.50
CA MET A 211 -0.02 -3.27 8.61
C MET A 211 0.83 -3.12 9.89
N SER A 212 1.79 -3.99 10.15
CA SER A 212 2.70 -3.83 11.30
C SER A 212 3.78 -2.79 11.01
N GLY A 213 4.18 -2.67 9.73
CA GLY A 213 5.32 -1.89 9.29
C GLY A 213 6.64 -2.32 9.96
N LYS A 214 6.67 -3.47 10.65
CA LYS A 214 7.92 -4.09 11.06
C LYS A 214 8.72 -4.40 9.80
N GLU A 215 10.02 -4.20 9.88
CA GLU A 215 10.91 -4.46 8.75
C GLU A 215 10.93 -5.94 8.40
N PHE A 216 11.20 -6.25 7.13
CA PHE A 216 11.37 -7.62 6.68
C PHE A 216 12.74 -8.10 7.16
N ASN A 217 12.85 -8.37 8.46
CA ASN A 217 14.05 -8.92 9.06
C ASN A 217 14.08 -10.43 8.76
N ILE A 218 14.86 -10.84 7.77
CA ILE A 218 15.40 -12.20 7.75
C ILE A 218 16.45 -12.24 8.86
N GLY A 219 15.98 -12.45 10.08
CA GLY A 219 16.79 -12.39 11.27
C GLY A 219 15.93 -12.76 12.47
N SER A 220 16.07 -13.99 12.92
CA SER A 220 15.40 -14.57 14.08
C SER A 220 15.46 -13.67 15.32
N GLU A 221 14.34 -13.07 15.72
CA GLU A 221 14.12 -12.79 17.13
C GLU A 221 13.64 -14.10 17.78
N GLN A 222 14.54 -14.76 18.49
CA GLN A 222 14.22 -15.93 19.32
C GLN A 222 13.27 -15.51 20.45
N GLU A 223 11.97 -15.74 20.27
CA GLU A 223 11.07 -15.93 21.40
C GLU A 223 11.35 -17.31 22.02
N LYS A 224 11.84 -17.28 23.27
CA LYS A 224 12.01 -18.49 24.10
C LYS A 224 10.63 -19.08 24.43
N GLY A 225 10.18 -20.04 23.64
CA GLY A 225 9.01 -20.87 23.93
C GLY A 225 9.28 -22.33 23.58
N LYS A 226 9.44 -23.18 24.59
CA LYS A 226 9.56 -24.65 24.44
C LYS A 226 8.34 -25.22 23.70
N ALA A 227 8.57 -25.94 22.60
CA ALA A 227 7.69 -27.03 22.16
C ALA A 227 8.44 -28.00 21.22
N THR A 228 8.05 -29.26 21.32
CA THR A 228 8.77 -30.47 20.96
C THR A 228 8.66 -30.83 19.47
N MET A 229 9.74 -31.42 18.93
CA MET A 229 9.84 -31.99 17.58
C MET A 229 8.76 -33.04 17.25
N GLY A 230 8.34 -33.04 15.97
CA GLY A 230 7.75 -34.18 15.28
C GLY A 230 8.11 -34.12 13.79
N SER A 231 9.02 -35.00 13.36
CA SER A 231 9.52 -35.10 11.98
C SER A 231 8.50 -35.75 11.04
N VAL A 232 8.39 -35.25 9.80
CA VAL A 232 7.87 -36.03 8.67
C VAL A 232 8.68 -35.67 7.41
N GLU A 233 9.32 -36.69 6.83
CA GLU A 233 10.03 -36.66 5.54
C GLU A 233 9.05 -36.70 4.36
N GLY A 234 9.40 -36.09 3.22
CA GLY A 234 8.58 -36.18 2.01
C GLY A 234 9.09 -35.45 0.76
N VAL A 235 10.15 -36.01 0.15
CA VAL A 235 10.47 -36.13 -1.30
C VAL A 235 10.05 -35.00 -2.26
N GLU A 236 11.07 -34.30 -2.79
CA GLU A 236 11.01 -33.47 -4.00
C GLU A 236 10.98 -34.32 -5.28
N ARG A 237 10.23 -33.84 -6.30
CA ARG A 237 10.60 -33.90 -7.73
C ARG A 237 9.64 -33.01 -8.53
N GLY A 238 10.16 -31.90 -9.06
CA GLY A 238 9.42 -30.99 -9.95
C GLY A 238 10.31 -30.54 -11.10
N SER A 239 9.93 -30.98 -12.30
CA SER A 239 10.57 -30.73 -13.60
C SER A 239 10.32 -29.31 -14.13
N HIS A 240 11.27 -28.86 -14.96
CA HIS A 240 11.29 -27.60 -15.69
C HIS A 240 10.04 -27.34 -16.56
N ILE A 241 9.43 -26.15 -16.45
CA ILE A 241 8.57 -25.56 -17.50
C ILE A 241 8.85 -24.05 -17.59
N LYS A 242 9.01 -23.55 -18.83
CA LYS A 242 9.19 -22.14 -19.19
C LYS A 242 7.84 -21.44 -19.10
N ALA A 243 7.78 -20.31 -18.39
CA ALA A 243 6.58 -19.47 -18.34
C ALA A 243 6.62 -18.49 -19.53
N ASP A 244 5.97 -18.87 -20.62
CA ASP A 244 5.50 -17.92 -21.63
C ASP A 244 4.07 -17.47 -21.27
N LYS A 245 3.88 -16.16 -21.42
CA LYS A 245 2.69 -15.31 -21.22
C LYS A 245 1.33 -16.00 -21.36
N CYS A 246 0.51 -15.98 -20.30
CA CYS A 246 -0.94 -15.75 -20.37
C CYS A 246 -1.53 -15.41 -18.99
N LEU A 247 -2.74 -14.84 -19.01
CA LEU A 247 -3.50 -14.10 -17.98
C LEU A 247 -3.39 -12.57 -18.09
N ILE A 248 -4.58 -11.95 -18.16
CA ILE A 248 -4.85 -10.54 -18.42
C ILE A 248 -3.89 -9.61 -17.65
N PRO A 249 -3.13 -8.73 -18.33
CA PRO A 249 -2.20 -7.88 -17.62
C PRO A 249 -2.93 -6.89 -16.73
N ILE A 250 -2.67 -6.96 -15.42
CA ILE A 250 -3.07 -5.99 -14.37
C ILE A 250 -2.46 -4.59 -14.63
N SER A 251 -1.73 -4.43 -15.74
CA SER A 251 -1.24 -3.18 -16.31
C SER A 251 -2.22 -2.00 -16.23
N GLN A 252 -3.53 -2.21 -16.27
CA GLN A 252 -4.50 -1.10 -16.20
C GLN A 252 -4.64 -0.47 -14.81
N LEU A 253 -4.26 -1.15 -13.71
CA LEU A 253 -4.30 -0.57 -12.37
C LEU A 253 -3.01 0.18 -11.97
N LEU A 254 -1.89 -0.13 -12.64
CA LEU A 254 -0.61 0.53 -12.41
C LEU A 254 -0.36 1.72 -13.37
N GLN A 255 -1.03 1.77 -14.53
CA GLN A 255 -0.86 2.83 -15.53
C GLN A 255 -1.49 4.19 -15.16
N HIS A 256 -2.36 4.25 -14.15
CA HIS A 256 -3.01 5.50 -13.73
C HIS A 256 -2.26 6.28 -12.63
N SER A 257 -1.05 5.83 -12.25
CA SER A 257 -0.08 6.67 -11.55
C SER A 257 0.60 7.57 -12.57
N GLY A 258 0.04 8.75 -12.83
CA GLY A 258 0.73 9.75 -13.64
C GLY A 258 2.12 10.05 -13.06
N ASP A 259 3.14 9.88 -13.88
CA ASP A 259 4.49 10.45 -13.74
C ASP A 259 5.20 10.18 -12.39
N GLN A 260 5.44 8.91 -12.07
CA GLN A 260 6.45 8.53 -11.07
C GLN A 260 7.65 7.92 -11.78
N GLY A 261 8.77 8.62 -11.67
CA GLY A 261 10.01 8.33 -12.38
C GLY A 261 10.52 6.90 -12.20
N ASP A 262 11.03 6.36 -13.30
CA ASP A 262 11.76 5.10 -13.39
C ASP A 262 12.77 4.95 -12.25
N ILE A 263 12.62 3.88 -11.47
CA ILE A 263 13.62 3.44 -10.50
C ILE A 263 14.66 2.59 -11.25
N LEU A 264 15.86 3.16 -11.33
CA LEU A 264 17.18 2.55 -11.55
C LEU A 264 17.20 1.11 -12.06
N ALA A 265 17.57 0.97 -13.34
CA ALA A 265 18.04 -0.27 -13.93
C ALA A 265 19.23 -0.85 -13.14
N LEU A 266 19.10 -2.09 -12.67
CA LEU A 266 20.17 -2.93 -12.14
C LEU A 266 20.26 -4.22 -12.97
N PRO A 267 21.45 -4.81 -13.11
CA PRO A 267 21.75 -5.77 -14.17
C PRO A 267 21.04 -7.11 -13.98
N SER A 268 20.55 -7.65 -15.10
CA SER A 268 19.87 -8.93 -15.21
C SER A 268 20.76 -10.08 -14.69
N GLY A 269 20.33 -10.69 -13.60
CA GLY A 269 20.84 -11.97 -13.11
C GLY A 269 19.66 -12.89 -12.81
N GLU A 270 19.44 -13.88 -13.68
CA GLU A 270 18.42 -14.90 -13.51
C GLU A 270 18.69 -15.71 -12.22
N LYS A 271 17.84 -15.55 -11.20
CA LYS A 271 17.77 -16.48 -10.06
C LYS A 271 16.31 -16.85 -9.77
N LYS A 272 16.08 -18.17 -9.71
CA LYS A 272 14.76 -18.82 -9.63
C LYS A 272 14.05 -18.56 -8.30
N SER A 273 12.72 -18.60 -8.37
CA SER A 273 11.73 -18.38 -7.31
C SER A 273 11.83 -19.39 -6.16
N THR A 274 11.97 -18.89 -4.94
CA THR A 274 11.72 -19.60 -3.68
C THR A 274 10.74 -18.79 -2.82
N ILE A 275 9.52 -18.57 -3.33
CA ILE A 275 8.44 -17.86 -2.61
C ILE A 275 8.03 -18.60 -1.32
N GLY A 276 8.12 -19.94 -1.30
CA GLY A 276 7.67 -20.76 -0.16
C GLY A 276 8.51 -20.62 1.12
N SER A 277 9.77 -20.17 1.03
CA SER A 277 10.62 -19.92 2.20
C SER A 277 10.51 -18.51 2.76
N PHE A 278 9.80 -17.61 2.06
CA PHE A 278 9.70 -16.19 2.39
C PHE A 278 8.59 -15.90 3.42
N LEU A 279 7.49 -16.66 3.41
CA LEU A 279 6.31 -16.41 4.26
C LEU A 279 5.92 -17.58 5.19
N GLY A 280 6.58 -18.73 5.04
CA GLY A 280 6.51 -19.85 5.97
C GLY A 280 7.76 -19.88 6.83
N GLY A 281 7.61 -19.88 8.15
CA GLY A 281 8.71 -19.89 9.12
C GLY A 281 9.56 -21.16 9.08
N GLY A 282 10.34 -21.34 8.02
CA GLY A 282 11.38 -22.35 7.88
C GLY A 282 12.75 -21.73 8.15
N SER A 283 13.49 -22.32 9.09
CA SER A 283 14.85 -21.92 9.44
C SER A 283 15.80 -22.10 8.24
N VAL A 284 16.25 -21.00 7.63
CA VAL A 284 17.33 -21.03 6.65
C VAL A 284 18.66 -20.92 7.40
N GLU A 285 19.21 -22.06 7.81
CA GLU A 285 20.62 -22.13 8.24
C GLU A 285 21.50 -22.11 6.99
N GLY A 286 22.03 -20.93 6.65
CA GLY A 286 23.13 -20.80 5.70
C GLY A 286 23.02 -19.61 4.77
N GLU A 287 23.48 -18.44 5.23
CA GLU A 287 24.16 -17.39 4.43
C GLU A 287 24.49 -16.18 5.34
N MET A 288 25.46 -16.35 6.25
CA MET A 288 25.93 -15.31 7.20
C MET A 288 26.91 -14.28 6.59
N ARG A 289 26.76 -13.87 5.32
CA ARG A 289 27.77 -13.00 4.67
C ARG A 289 27.27 -11.79 3.85
N ASP A 290 26.00 -11.39 3.94
CA ASP A 290 25.52 -10.19 3.22
C ASP A 290 24.59 -9.28 4.07
N MET A 291 24.84 -9.18 5.37
CA MET A 291 23.92 -8.55 6.35
C MET A 291 24.11 -7.04 6.59
N GLU A 292 24.96 -6.35 5.82
CA GLU A 292 25.24 -4.90 6.01
C GLU A 292 24.89 -3.99 4.82
N SER A 293 24.47 -4.53 3.66
CA SER A 293 24.38 -3.73 2.42
C SER A 293 23.02 -3.07 2.12
N ASP A 294 21.97 -3.23 2.93
CA ASP A 294 20.59 -2.85 2.53
C ASP A 294 19.88 -1.85 3.48
N ARG A 295 20.63 -0.94 4.13
CA ARG A 295 20.04 0.17 4.91
C ARG A 295 19.54 1.34 4.06
N HIS A 296 19.96 1.42 2.80
CA HIS A 296 19.57 2.49 1.89
C HIS A 296 18.13 2.28 1.41
N GLY A 297 17.30 3.32 1.50
CA GLY A 297 15.88 3.28 1.15
C GLY A 297 14.95 2.84 2.29
N GLN A 298 15.47 2.49 3.46
CA GLN A 298 14.68 2.00 4.61
C GLN A 298 13.65 3.04 5.09
N TRP A 299 14.09 4.28 5.27
CA TRP A 299 13.23 5.35 5.78
C TRP A 299 12.30 5.88 4.71
N LEU A 300 12.79 6.00 3.47
CA LEU A 300 11.94 6.35 2.33
C LEU A 300 10.80 5.34 2.17
N ARG A 301 11.12 4.04 2.22
CA ARG A 301 10.13 2.96 2.18
C ARG A 301 9.13 3.11 3.33
N ARG A 302 9.59 3.28 4.57
CA ARG A 302 8.70 3.43 5.73
C ARG A 302 7.75 4.61 5.58
N ARG A 303 8.23 5.75 5.07
CA ARG A 303 7.41 6.93 4.78
C ARG A 303 6.39 6.68 3.67
N ARG A 304 6.77 5.96 2.60
CA ARG A 304 5.83 5.56 1.55
C ARG A 304 4.72 4.66 2.08
N LEU A 305 5.06 3.66 2.91
CA LEU A 305 4.09 2.75 3.52
C LEU A 305 3.13 3.52 4.44
N ASP A 306 3.65 4.24 5.42
CA ASP A 306 2.80 4.96 6.38
C ASP A 306 2.02 6.08 5.69
N GLY A 307 2.60 6.75 4.70
CA GLY A 307 1.92 7.74 3.87
C GLY A 307 0.75 7.15 3.11
N ALA A 308 0.94 6.03 2.41
CA ALA A 308 -0.11 5.37 1.64
C ALA A 308 -1.24 4.83 2.54
N LEU A 309 -0.90 4.38 3.75
CA LEU A 309 -1.85 3.90 4.75
C LEU A 309 -2.52 5.02 5.57
N ASN A 310 -2.15 6.29 5.35
CA ASN A 310 -2.54 7.42 6.20
C ASN A 310 -2.29 7.17 7.70
N ARG A 311 -1.19 6.48 8.01
CA ARG A 311 -0.78 6.25 9.38
C ARG A 311 -0.07 7.48 9.92
N VAL A 312 -0.49 7.93 11.10
CA VAL A 312 0.14 9.05 11.80
C VAL A 312 0.58 8.62 13.21
N PRO A 313 1.52 9.35 13.84
CA PRO A 313 1.94 9.07 15.21
C PRO A 313 0.80 9.16 16.22
N ARG A 314 0.95 8.50 17.38
CA ARG A 314 -0.04 8.54 18.46
C ARG A 314 -0.32 9.98 18.92
N ASN A 315 -1.59 10.26 19.21
CA ASN A 315 -2.05 11.59 19.62
C ASN A 315 -1.80 12.69 18.58
N PHE A 316 -1.62 12.34 17.31
CA PHE A 316 -1.42 13.33 16.24
C PHE A 316 -2.58 14.32 16.18
N TYR A 317 -3.83 13.88 16.04
CA TYR A 317 -4.96 14.80 15.92
C TYR A 317 -5.15 15.70 17.14
N PRO A 318 -5.11 15.19 18.40
CA PRO A 318 -5.12 16.05 19.58
C PRO A 318 -3.97 17.08 19.61
N ARG A 319 -2.78 16.73 19.12
CA ARG A 319 -1.65 17.66 19.01
C ARG A 319 -1.92 18.76 17.98
N ILE A 320 -2.50 18.44 16.83
CA ILE A 320 -2.89 19.45 15.82
C ILE A 320 -3.91 20.42 16.41
N TRP A 321 -4.91 19.92 17.13
CA TRP A 321 -5.90 20.75 17.80
C TRP A 321 -5.23 21.76 18.76
N LYS A 322 -4.25 21.32 19.55
CA LYS A 322 -3.48 22.19 20.46
C LYS A 322 -2.61 23.22 19.75
N ILE A 323 -2.11 22.91 18.54
CA ILE A 323 -1.37 23.89 17.72
C ILE A 323 -2.34 24.98 17.25
N LEU A 324 -3.55 24.61 16.80
CA LEU A 324 -4.56 25.57 16.34
C LEU A 324 -5.06 26.51 17.45
N GLU A 325 -4.93 26.16 18.73
CA GLU A 325 -5.17 27.12 19.82
C GLU A 325 -4.20 28.32 19.78
N LYS A 326 -3.08 28.21 19.07
CA LYS A 326 -1.94 29.13 19.12
C LYS A 326 -1.62 29.81 17.80
N CYS A 327 -2.33 29.49 16.72
CA CYS A 327 -2.25 30.18 15.43
C CYS A 327 -3.65 30.36 14.83
N LYS A 328 -3.81 31.24 13.83
CA LYS A 328 -5.09 31.43 13.11
C LYS A 328 -5.41 30.26 12.16
N GLY A 329 -4.40 29.49 11.78
CA GLY A 329 -4.59 28.26 11.02
C GLY A 329 -3.28 27.59 10.59
N ILE A 330 -3.42 26.38 10.05
CA ILE A 330 -2.32 25.58 9.50
C ILE A 330 -2.59 25.41 8.01
N ASN A 331 -1.65 25.83 7.17
CA ASN A 331 -1.71 25.64 5.72
C ASN A 331 -0.96 24.37 5.32
N ILE A 332 -1.59 23.54 4.50
CA ILE A 332 -1.05 22.33 3.89
C ILE A 332 -1.50 22.32 2.42
N GLU A 333 -0.55 22.42 1.48
CA GLU A 333 -0.82 22.39 0.03
C GLU A 333 -1.94 23.37 -0.41
N GLY A 334 -1.91 24.59 0.14
CA GLY A 334 -2.87 25.66 -0.18
C GLY A 334 -4.24 25.51 0.50
N LYS A 335 -4.49 24.42 1.24
CA LYS A 335 -5.67 24.28 2.10
C LYS A 335 -5.33 24.66 3.53
N VAL A 336 -6.16 25.53 4.11
CA VAL A 336 -5.98 26.00 5.49
C VAL A 336 -6.95 25.28 6.40
N ILE A 337 -6.42 24.68 7.47
CA ILE A 337 -7.18 24.21 8.63
C ILE A 337 -7.31 25.41 9.57
N PRO A 338 -8.51 26.02 9.70
CA PRO A 338 -8.68 27.25 10.46
C PRO A 338 -8.77 26.99 11.96
N GLN A 339 -8.38 27.99 12.76
CA GLN A 339 -8.52 27.98 14.20
C GLN A 339 -9.97 27.83 14.68
N THR A 340 -10.96 28.28 13.90
CA THR A 340 -12.38 28.19 14.27
C THR A 340 -12.84 26.76 14.57
N LEU A 341 -12.18 25.75 14.01
CA LEU A 341 -12.45 24.34 14.30
C LEU A 341 -12.25 23.99 15.78
N THR A 342 -11.37 24.68 16.51
CA THR A 342 -11.17 24.43 17.95
C THR A 342 -12.32 24.97 18.82
N GLN A 343 -13.10 25.92 18.28
CA GLN A 343 -14.30 26.44 18.94
C GLN A 343 -15.53 25.59 18.64
N GLU A 344 -15.54 24.91 17.49
CA GLU A 344 -16.65 24.08 17.05
C GLU A 344 -16.54 22.61 17.49
N MET A 345 -15.31 22.12 17.71
CA MET A 345 -15.02 20.70 17.98
C MET A 345 -13.94 20.53 19.04
N THR A 346 -13.98 19.41 19.76
CA THR A 346 -12.95 19.04 20.74
C THR A 346 -11.81 18.23 20.13
N ALA A 347 -10.65 18.24 20.80
CA ALA A 347 -9.42 17.54 20.37
C ALA A 347 -9.57 16.02 20.17
N GLY A 348 -10.58 15.39 20.79
CA GLY A 348 -10.85 13.95 20.72
C GLY A 348 -12.00 13.57 19.78
N GLU A 349 -12.64 14.54 19.12
CA GLU A 349 -13.74 14.26 18.22
C GLU A 349 -13.26 13.68 16.89
N LEU A 350 -13.91 12.60 16.44
CA LEU A 350 -13.61 11.97 15.15
C LEU A 350 -13.81 12.96 13.99
N LYS A 351 -14.80 13.87 14.08
CA LYS A 351 -15.07 14.86 13.04
C LYS A 351 -13.86 15.78 12.81
N PHE A 352 -13.23 16.27 13.88
CA PHE A 352 -12.01 17.07 13.78
C PHE A 352 -10.88 16.27 13.11
N ALA A 353 -10.67 15.03 13.55
CA ALA A 353 -9.63 14.17 13.01
C ALA A 353 -9.81 13.90 11.50
N LEU A 354 -11.06 13.70 11.04
CA LEU A 354 -11.39 13.53 9.63
C LEU A 354 -11.16 14.80 8.78
N GLU A 355 -11.39 15.99 9.33
CA GLU A 355 -11.08 17.26 8.62
C GLU A 355 -9.56 17.40 8.40
N VAL A 356 -8.76 17.12 9.43
CA VAL A 356 -7.28 17.11 9.32
C VAL A 356 -6.82 16.06 8.31
N GLU A 357 -7.36 14.83 8.38
CA GLU A 357 -7.03 13.76 7.43
C GLU A 357 -7.42 14.13 5.98
N THR A 358 -8.55 14.80 5.78
CA THR A 358 -9.02 15.25 4.46
C THR A 358 -8.05 16.26 3.85
N VAL A 359 -7.48 17.14 4.65
CA VAL A 359 -6.44 18.08 4.21
C VAL A 359 -5.13 17.34 3.91
N LEU A 360 -4.67 16.41 4.76
CA LEU A 360 -3.46 15.63 4.47
C LEU A 360 -3.58 14.75 3.21
N ASN A 361 -4.79 14.27 2.91
CA ASN A 361 -5.08 13.49 1.70
C ASN A 361 -4.99 14.30 0.40
N THR A 362 -4.86 15.62 0.44
CA THR A 362 -4.62 16.42 -0.77
C THR A 362 -3.21 16.29 -1.28
N ILE A 363 -2.27 15.91 -0.42
CA ILE A 363 -0.90 15.60 -0.80
C ILE A 363 -0.93 14.26 -1.54
N PRO A 364 -0.58 14.18 -2.83
CA PRO A 364 -0.67 12.93 -3.57
C PRO A 364 0.51 11.99 -3.24
N GLN A 365 1.70 12.51 -2.95
CA GLN A 365 2.89 11.68 -2.69
C GLN A 365 2.94 11.22 -1.23
N PRO A 366 2.93 9.89 -0.95
CA PRO A 366 2.87 9.37 0.41
C PRO A 366 4.12 9.73 1.24
N GLU A 367 5.31 9.73 0.64
CA GLU A 367 6.54 10.13 1.33
C GLU A 367 6.53 11.60 1.76
N TYR A 368 5.98 12.49 0.93
CA TYR A 368 5.84 13.91 1.27
C TYR A 368 4.78 14.12 2.35
N ARG A 369 3.66 13.41 2.27
CA ARG A 369 2.61 13.41 3.31
C ARG A 369 3.21 13.08 4.69
N GLN A 370 4.12 12.11 4.77
CA GLN A 370 4.77 11.77 6.02
C GLN A 370 5.75 12.85 6.52
N LEU A 371 6.52 13.51 5.65
CA LEU A 371 7.35 14.64 6.08
C LEU A 371 6.50 15.81 6.62
N VAL A 372 5.32 16.05 6.04
CA VAL A 372 4.37 17.04 6.56
C VAL A 372 3.84 16.63 7.93
N VAL A 373 3.51 15.35 8.14
CA VAL A 373 3.12 14.81 9.44
C VAL A 373 4.25 14.98 10.47
N GLU A 374 5.49 14.67 10.10
CA GLU A 374 6.68 14.89 10.94
C GLU A 374 6.87 16.37 11.31
N ALA A 375 6.73 17.28 10.34
CA ALA A 375 6.82 18.73 10.58
C ALA A 375 5.73 19.23 11.55
N LEU A 376 4.49 18.77 11.39
CA LEU A 376 3.39 19.08 12.31
C LEU A 376 3.63 18.52 13.71
N MET A 377 4.25 17.35 13.82
CA MET A 377 4.66 16.80 15.11
C MET A 377 5.74 17.64 15.77
N VAL A 378 6.73 18.15 15.03
CA VAL A 378 7.72 19.10 15.56
C VAL A 378 7.06 20.39 16.02
N LEU A 379 6.14 20.95 15.22
CA LEU A 379 5.37 22.13 15.64
C LEU A 379 4.62 21.91 16.95
N SER A 380 4.11 20.70 17.19
CA SER A 380 3.43 20.38 18.44
C SER A 380 4.35 20.48 19.67
N LEU A 381 5.66 20.26 19.50
CA LEU A 381 6.63 20.37 20.58
C LEU A 381 6.77 21.83 21.06
N VAL A 382 6.73 22.80 20.16
CA VAL A 382 6.79 24.23 20.51
C VAL A 382 5.65 24.61 21.47
N ARG A 383 4.48 23.98 21.29
CA ARG A 383 3.34 24.14 22.20
C ARG A 383 3.56 23.39 23.51
N GLU A 384 4.01 22.14 23.46
CA GLU A 384 4.23 21.32 24.66
C GLU A 384 5.25 21.93 25.62
N TYR A 385 6.29 22.59 25.09
CA TYR A 385 7.30 23.29 25.88
C TYR A 385 6.96 24.74 26.19
N HIS A 386 5.75 25.20 25.89
CA HIS A 386 5.30 26.58 26.13
C HIS A 386 6.26 27.66 25.60
N THR A 387 6.98 27.37 24.52
CA THR A 387 8.04 28.27 24.03
C THR A 387 7.47 29.57 23.45
N ALA A 388 6.18 29.58 23.10
CA ALA A 388 5.49 30.74 22.57
C ALA A 388 4.01 30.78 22.96
N ASP A 389 3.53 31.98 23.33
CA ASP A 389 2.11 32.21 23.60
C ASP A 389 1.26 32.38 22.33
N TYR A 390 1.89 32.76 21.21
CA TYR A 390 1.27 32.89 19.90
C TYR A 390 2.29 32.51 18.81
N MET A 391 1.92 31.61 17.91
CA MET A 391 2.78 31.06 16.85
C MET A 391 2.66 31.81 15.52
N GLY A 392 1.91 32.90 15.47
CA GLY A 392 1.67 33.68 14.26
C GLY A 392 0.31 33.41 13.61
N ASP A 393 0.10 34.01 12.44
CA ASP A 393 -1.18 33.97 11.74
C ASP A 393 -1.43 32.59 11.10
N ILE A 394 -0.90 32.32 9.92
CA ILE A 394 -1.06 31.03 9.25
C ILE A 394 0.30 30.36 9.19
N VAL A 395 0.43 29.20 9.84
CA VAL A 395 1.67 28.41 9.82
C VAL A 395 1.63 27.47 8.64
N SER A 396 2.65 27.51 7.81
CA SER A 396 2.76 26.72 6.58
C SER A 396 3.60 25.47 6.82
N ALA A 397 2.97 24.29 6.77
CA ALA A 397 3.66 23.03 7.00
C ALA A 397 4.63 22.71 5.87
N GLN A 398 4.25 23.02 4.62
CA GLN A 398 5.14 22.84 3.46
C GLN A 398 6.40 23.70 3.56
N ASP A 399 6.30 24.95 4.01
CA ASP A 399 7.46 25.86 4.07
C ASP A 399 8.49 25.34 5.07
N ILE A 400 8.04 24.75 6.19
CA ILE A 400 8.90 24.09 7.17
C ILE A 400 9.64 22.91 6.52
N VAL A 401 8.94 22.05 5.78
CA VAL A 401 9.54 20.88 5.11
C VAL A 401 10.57 21.30 4.06
N HIS A 402 10.24 22.29 3.22
CA HIS A 402 11.15 22.80 2.19
C HIS A 402 12.37 23.51 2.79
N LEU A 403 12.17 24.30 3.85
CA LEU A 403 13.26 24.94 4.56
C LEU A 403 14.17 23.90 5.23
N ALA A 404 13.60 22.88 5.87
CA ALA A 404 14.36 21.77 6.46
C ALA A 404 15.21 21.05 5.39
N ASN A 405 14.63 20.75 4.23
CA ASN A 405 15.36 20.17 3.09
C ASN A 405 16.48 21.12 2.60
N ASN A 406 16.26 22.43 2.54
CA ASN A 406 17.29 23.38 2.15
C ASN A 406 18.45 23.43 3.15
N ILE A 407 18.15 23.43 4.45
CA ILE A 407 19.14 23.36 5.52
C ILE A 407 19.93 22.05 5.43
N PHE A 408 19.25 20.92 5.20
CA PHE A 408 19.88 19.63 4.94
C PHE A 408 20.85 19.70 3.77
N LEU A 409 20.43 20.24 2.62
CA LEU A 409 21.31 20.36 1.45
C LEU A 409 22.54 21.25 1.71
N GLN A 410 22.40 22.30 2.53
CA GLN A 410 23.53 23.15 2.93
C GLN A 410 24.54 22.37 3.79
N ASP A 411 24.06 21.64 4.79
CA ASP A 411 24.92 20.81 5.65
C ASP A 411 25.59 19.69 4.83
N GLN A 412 24.87 19.07 3.90
CA GLN A 412 25.40 18.04 2.99
C GLN A 412 26.54 18.59 2.12
N LYS A 413 26.44 19.84 1.63
CA LYS A 413 27.55 20.51 0.93
C LYS A 413 28.77 20.72 1.83
N GLN A 414 28.56 21.10 3.08
CA GLN A 414 29.65 21.40 4.01
C GLN A 414 30.39 20.14 4.46
N GLN A 415 29.69 19.01 4.53
CA GLN A 415 30.21 17.75 5.06
C GLN A 415 30.50 16.71 3.99
N ASP A 416 30.36 17.07 2.71
CA ASP A 416 30.50 16.17 1.57
C ASP A 416 29.64 14.89 1.69
N GLY A 417 28.37 15.08 2.08
CA GLY A 417 27.41 13.98 2.27
C GLY A 417 26.76 13.49 0.96
N ASP A 418 26.04 12.37 1.02
CA ASP A 418 25.48 11.68 -0.15
C ASP A 418 24.67 12.57 -1.11
N ALA A 419 24.00 13.61 -0.61
CA ALA A 419 23.24 14.52 -1.46
C ALA A 419 24.11 15.35 -2.41
N THR A 420 25.44 15.42 -2.22
CA THR A 420 26.38 16.05 -3.16
C THR A 420 26.49 15.28 -4.47
N THR A 421 26.00 14.04 -4.53
CA THR A 421 25.85 13.29 -5.78
C THR A 421 24.69 13.80 -6.63
N CYS A 422 23.76 14.57 -6.05
CA CYS A 422 22.55 15.06 -6.73
C CYS A 422 22.21 16.54 -6.40
N CYS A 423 21.32 16.78 -5.43
CA CYS A 423 20.68 18.07 -5.18
C CYS A 423 21.57 19.09 -4.47
N ALA A 424 22.61 18.62 -3.78
CA ALA A 424 23.61 19.44 -3.10
C ALA A 424 24.83 19.71 -4.00
N ARG A 425 24.66 19.72 -5.32
CA ARG A 425 25.70 20.16 -6.29
C ARG A 425 25.62 21.66 -6.55
N ASP A 426 26.68 22.22 -7.12
CA ASP A 426 26.70 23.63 -7.53
C ASP A 426 25.93 23.87 -8.83
N LYS A 427 25.90 22.87 -9.71
CA LYS A 427 25.06 22.87 -10.92
C LYS A 427 23.98 21.81 -10.75
N ARG A 428 22.74 22.25 -10.59
CA ARG A 428 21.56 21.36 -10.57
C ARG A 428 21.19 21.04 -12.01
N GLU A 429 21.32 19.76 -12.37
CA GLU A 429 20.75 19.28 -13.63
C GLU A 429 19.25 19.00 -13.40
N PRO A 430 18.36 19.50 -14.28
CA PRO A 430 16.95 19.15 -14.21
C PRO A 430 16.78 17.66 -14.47
N GLY A 431 15.98 17.00 -13.64
CA GLY A 431 15.53 15.63 -13.88
C GLY A 431 14.55 15.56 -15.05
N ILE A 432 14.19 14.34 -15.41
CA ILE A 432 13.15 14.07 -16.41
C ILE A 432 11.86 14.81 -16.01
N GLY A 433 11.21 15.48 -16.97
CA GLY A 433 9.96 16.21 -16.73
C GLY A 433 10.10 17.50 -15.89
N GLY A 434 11.31 18.00 -15.64
CA GLY A 434 11.53 19.20 -14.81
C GLY A 434 11.56 18.91 -13.30
N GLY A 435 11.61 17.64 -12.91
CA GLY A 435 11.80 17.20 -11.52
C GLY A 435 13.24 17.29 -11.03
N LEU A 436 13.51 16.75 -9.84
CA LEU A 436 14.87 16.63 -9.31
C LEU A 436 15.61 15.45 -9.96
N ALA A 437 16.90 15.61 -10.26
CA ALA A 437 17.73 14.54 -10.82
C ALA A 437 17.80 13.26 -9.96
N CYS A 438 17.61 13.39 -8.65
CA CYS A 438 17.56 12.25 -7.73
C CYS A 438 16.21 11.50 -7.72
N GLY A 439 15.22 11.92 -8.51
CA GLY A 439 13.86 11.34 -8.46
C GLY A 439 13.05 11.75 -7.23
N GLY A 440 13.55 12.71 -6.43
CA GLY A 440 12.83 13.27 -5.29
C GLY A 440 11.56 13.99 -5.73
N THR A 441 10.44 13.68 -5.04
CA THR A 441 9.13 14.26 -5.32
C THR A 441 8.92 15.56 -4.53
N ALA A 442 7.91 16.35 -4.92
CA ALA A 442 7.58 17.63 -4.28
C ALA A 442 8.81 18.55 -4.05
N TYR A 443 9.79 18.53 -4.95
CA TYR A 443 11.05 19.28 -4.83
C TYR A 443 11.85 19.03 -3.54
N ILE A 444 11.68 17.87 -2.90
CA ILE A 444 12.46 17.41 -1.76
C ILE A 444 13.49 16.37 -2.21
N CYS A 445 14.72 16.47 -1.71
CA CYS A 445 15.79 15.55 -2.08
C CYS A 445 15.48 14.10 -1.66
N LEU A 446 15.78 13.13 -2.51
CA LEU A 446 15.60 11.71 -2.21
C LEU A 446 16.36 11.29 -0.93
N HIS A 447 17.57 11.78 -0.73
CA HIS A 447 18.35 11.48 0.48
C HIS A 447 17.73 12.08 1.75
N PHE A 448 16.98 13.18 1.63
CA PHE A 448 16.24 13.71 2.78
C PHE A 448 15.05 12.81 3.12
N TYR A 449 14.34 12.30 2.11
CA TYR A 449 13.29 11.29 2.31
C TYR A 449 13.81 9.98 2.88
N ASP A 450 15.08 9.65 2.70
CA ASP A 450 15.70 8.45 3.25
C ASP A 450 16.50 8.70 4.54
N SER A 451 16.53 9.94 5.02
CA SER A 451 17.18 10.27 6.29
C SER A 451 16.31 9.81 7.46
N ALA A 452 16.94 9.26 8.50
CA ALA A 452 16.25 8.84 9.72
C ALA A 452 15.43 10.00 10.34
N PRO A 453 14.32 9.72 11.06
CA PRO A 453 13.61 10.73 11.84
C PRO A 453 14.51 11.38 12.90
N SER A 454 15.22 10.56 13.67
CA SER A 454 16.08 10.98 14.78
C SER A 454 17.56 11.07 14.39
N GLY A 455 18.35 11.73 15.25
CA GLY A 455 19.80 11.88 15.10
C GLY A 455 20.21 13.29 14.68
N SER A 456 21.50 13.59 14.73
CA SER A 456 22.03 14.92 14.40
C SER A 456 21.73 15.36 12.96
N PHE A 457 21.73 14.39 12.04
CA PHE A 457 21.37 14.55 10.63
C PHE A 457 19.99 13.99 10.29
N GLY A 458 19.17 13.74 11.32
CA GLY A 458 17.81 13.26 11.13
C GLY A 458 16.87 14.37 10.64
N THR A 459 15.85 13.96 9.89
CA THR A 459 14.80 14.87 9.38
C THR A 459 14.18 15.73 10.48
N MET A 460 13.88 15.18 11.67
CA MET A 460 13.29 15.95 12.78
C MET A 460 14.22 17.07 13.26
N SER A 461 15.54 16.86 13.27
CA SER A 461 16.52 17.88 13.66
C SER A 461 16.52 19.05 12.67
N TYR A 462 16.39 18.75 11.37
CA TYR A 462 16.23 19.78 10.34
C TYR A 462 14.88 20.50 10.42
N MET A 463 13.81 19.77 10.71
CA MET A 463 12.48 20.36 10.95
C MET A 463 12.49 21.29 12.16
N ILE A 464 13.18 20.92 13.26
CA ILE A 464 13.33 21.78 14.45
C ILE A 464 14.04 23.09 14.08
N ARG A 465 15.16 23.02 13.34
CA ARG A 465 15.86 24.21 12.86
C ARG A 465 14.98 25.06 11.94
N ALA A 466 14.23 24.44 11.04
CA ALA A 466 13.31 25.14 10.15
C ALA A 466 12.18 25.84 10.93
N VAL A 467 11.58 25.16 11.92
CA VAL A 467 10.56 25.75 12.80
C VAL A 467 11.12 26.94 13.59
N ALA A 468 12.34 26.82 14.13
CA ALA A 468 13.00 27.92 14.86
C ALA A 468 13.23 29.17 13.99
N ILE A 469 13.52 28.99 12.70
CA ILE A 469 13.70 30.09 11.74
C ILE A 469 12.35 30.65 11.27
N THR A 470 11.35 29.79 11.09
CA THR A 470 10.06 30.15 10.49
C THR A 470 9.16 30.88 11.47
N LEU A 471 9.16 30.48 12.75
CA LEU A 471 8.31 31.09 13.76
C LEU A 471 8.99 32.30 14.38
N ASN A 472 8.36 33.47 14.29
CA ASN A 472 8.84 34.74 14.88
C ASN A 472 8.73 34.79 16.41
N CYS A 473 8.42 33.67 17.07
CA CYS A 473 8.20 33.60 18.50
C CYS A 473 9.44 33.18 19.29
N PHE A 474 10.54 32.83 18.62
CA PHE A 474 11.79 32.52 19.27
C PHE A 474 12.69 33.77 19.37
N PRO A 475 13.41 33.97 20.48
CA PRO A 475 14.37 35.06 20.59
C PRO A 475 15.47 34.88 19.53
N GLN A 476 15.74 35.94 18.74
CA GLN A 476 16.79 35.93 17.71
C GLN A 476 18.21 35.91 18.33
N ASP A 477 18.32 36.32 19.60
CA ASP A 477 19.54 36.32 20.38
C ASP A 477 19.57 35.14 21.37
N GLY A 478 20.18 34.03 20.95
CA GLY A 478 21.05 33.15 21.74
C GLY A 478 20.59 32.45 23.04
N GLU A 479 19.56 32.89 23.75
CA GLU A 479 19.16 32.31 25.03
C GLU A 479 17.86 31.53 24.89
N MET A 480 17.96 30.31 24.39
CA MET A 480 17.01 29.26 24.75
C MET A 480 17.70 28.32 25.72
N ASP A 481 17.31 28.41 26.99
CA ASP A 481 17.65 27.41 28.00
C ASP A 481 17.00 26.09 27.58
N CYS A 482 17.77 25.30 26.84
CA CYS A 482 17.40 23.96 26.43
C CYS A 482 17.45 23.07 27.68
N THR A 483 16.37 23.08 28.45
CA THR A 483 16.16 22.18 29.60
C THR A 483 15.81 20.77 29.09
N VAL A 484 16.75 20.17 28.35
CA VAL A 484 16.73 18.74 28.07
C VAL A 484 17.54 18.09 29.20
N SER A 485 16.83 17.55 30.19
CA SER A 485 17.38 16.61 31.19
C SER A 485 16.96 15.19 30.85
#